data_AF-A0A6J7NSR9-F1
#
_entry.id   AF-A0A6J7NSR9-F1
#
_cell.length_a   1.000
_cell.length_b   1.000
_cell.length_c   1.000
_cell.angle_alpha   90.00
_cell.angle_beta   90.00
_cell.angle_gamma   90.00
#
_symmetry.space_group_name_H-M   'P 1'
#
loop_
_entity.id
_entity.type
_entity.pdbx_description
1 polymer ?
#
loop_
_entity_poly.entity_id
_entity_poly.type
_entity_poly.pdbx_seq_one_letter_code
_entity_poly.pdbx_strand_id
1 'polypeptide(L)' 'MIFVIALAYYGTIAAWRSKLDPDTYGIPVVTASVDFVGVLALILALVTFGIT' A
#
# COMPACT_ATOMS: atom_id res chain seq x y z
N MET A 1 -7.79 -5.33 3.94
CA MET A 1 -8.63 -4.18 3.54
C MET A 1 -8.47 -2.98 4.46
N ILE A 2 -8.50 -3.14 5.79
CA ILE A 2 -8.29 -2.02 6.75
C ILE A 2 -7.01 -1.22 6.46
N PHE A 3 -5.90 -1.89 6.16
CA PHE A 3 -4.64 -1.24 5.77
C PHE A 3 -4.80 -0.29 4.57
N VAL A 4 -5.40 -0.77 3.49
CA VAL A 4 -5.62 0.01 2.25
C VAL A 4 -6.53 1.21 2.51
N ILE A 5 -7.61 1.00 3.26
CA ILE A 5 -8.56 2.06 3.61
C ILE A 5 -7.87 3.14 4.46
N ALA A 6 -7.12 2.74 5.48
CA ALA A 6 -6.38 3.68 6.32
C ALA A 6 -5.34 4.46 5.50
N LEU A 7 -4.56 3.76 4.66
CA LEU A 7 -3.54 4.39 3.83
C LEU A 7 -4.14 5.39 2.84
N ALA A 8 -5.23 5.02 2.17
CA ALA A 8 -5.91 5.91 1.23
C ALA A 8 -6.51 7.13 1.92
N TYR A 9 -7.20 6.93 3.06
CA TYR A 9 -7.86 8.01 3.81
C TYR A 9 -6.86 9.00 4.42
N TYR A 10 -5.84 8.51 5.13
CA TYR A 10 -4.84 9.38 5.73
C TYR A 10 -3.87 9.93 4.69
N GLY A 11 -3.60 9.19 3.61
CA GLY A 11 -2.80 9.65 2.48
C GLY A 11 -3.43 10.83 1.74
N THR A 12 -4.74 10.79 1.49
CA THR A 12 -5.48 11.94 0.89
C THR A 12 -5.45 13.15 1.81
N ILE A 13 -5.65 12.98 3.13
CA ILE A 13 -5.54 14.08 4.10
C ILE A 13 -4.12 14.68 4.11
N ALA A 14 -3.09 13.84 4.09
CA ALA A 14 -1.69 14.28 4.07
C ALA A 14 -1.32 15.01 2.77
N ALA A 15 -1.78 14.50 1.63
CA ALA A 15 -1.59 15.14 0.32
C ALA A 15 -2.25 16.52 0.30
N TRP A 16 -3.51 16.63 0.73
CA TRP A 16 -4.23 17.90 0.81
C TRP A 16 -3.53 18.91 1.72
N ARG A 17 -3.09 18.49 2.91
CA ARG A 17 -2.33 19.35 3.86
C ARG A 17 -1.01 19.85 3.27
N SER A 18 -0.40 19.06 2.40
CA SER A 18 0.87 19.38 1.73
C SER A 18 0.67 20.11 0.40
N LYS A 19 -0.57 20.45 0.03
CA LYS A 19 -0.94 21.03 -1.28
C LYS A 19 -0.54 20.17 -2.48
N LEU A 20 -0.49 18.85 -2.27
CA LEU A 20 -0.25 17.86 -3.30
C LEU A 20 -1.59 17.33 -3.81
N ASP A 21 -1.66 17.08 -5.11
CA ASP A 21 -2.82 16.43 -5.72
C ASP A 21 -2.90 14.95 -5.30
N PRO A 22 -3.96 14.53 -4.60
CA PRO A 22 -4.08 13.15 -4.14
C PRO A 22 -4.17 12.12 -5.27
N ASP A 23 -4.62 12.52 -6.46
CA ASP A 23 -4.73 11.58 -7.58
C ASP A 23 -3.34 11.28 -8.18
N THR A 24 -2.47 12.28 -8.20
CA THR A 24 -1.08 12.16 -8.66
C THR A 24 -0.20 11.35 -7.69
N TYR A 25 -0.37 11.53 -6.38
CA TYR A 25 0.53 10.91 -5.38
C TYR A 25 -0.13 9.78 -4.58
N GLY A 26 -1.41 9.89 -4.26
CA GLY A 26 -2.13 8.92 -3.45
C GLY A 26 -2.32 7.59 -4.15
N ILE A 27 -2.74 7.59 -5.42
CA ILE A 27 -2.98 6.35 -6.18
C ILE A 27 -1.67 5.54 -6.32
N PRO A 28 -0.53 6.11 -6.78
CA PRO A 28 0.72 5.35 -6.85
C PRO A 28 1.20 4.85 -5.48
N VAL A 29 1.06 5.65 -4.42
CA VAL A 29 1.46 5.25 -3.06
C VAL A 29 0.62 4.07 -2.56
N VAL A 30 -0.69 4.08 -2.77
CA VAL A 30 -1.57 2.99 -2.35
C VAL A 30 -1.24 1.72 -3.12
N THR A 31 -1.12 1.78 -4.45
CA THR A 31 -0.81 0.61 -5.28
C THR A 31 0.55 0.01 -4.91
N ALA A 32 1.62 0.82 -4.87
CA ALA A 32 2.95 0.33 -4.54
C ALA A 32 3.03 -0.27 -3.12
N SER A 33 2.30 0.30 -2.16
CA SER A 33 2.26 -0.25 -0.79
C SER A 33 1.55 -1.60 -0.73
N VAL A 34 0.47 -1.77 -1.48
CA VAL A 34 -0.26 -3.04 -1.55
C VAL A 34 0.56 -4.11 -2.27
N ASP A 35 1.25 -3.74 -3.36
CA ASP A 35 2.15 -4.64 -4.07
C ASP A 35 3.28 -5.13 -3.16
N PHE A 36 3.91 -4.22 -2.41
CA PHE A 36 4.97 -4.58 -1.46
C PHE A 36 4.48 -5.55 -0.38
N VAL A 37 3.34 -5.26 0.26
CA VAL A 37 2.74 -6.17 1.26
C VAL A 37 2.37 -7.51 0.62
N GLY A 38 1.84 -7.49 -0.60
CA GLY A 38 1.47 -8.69 -1.35
C GLY A 38 2.68 -9.58 -1.64
N VAL A 39 3.79 -9.01 -2.09
CA VAL A 39 5.05 -9.74 -2.35
C VAL A 39 5.59 -10.33 -1.04
N LEU A 40 5.60 -9.58 0.06
CA LEU A 40 6.03 -10.12 1.35
C LEU A 40 5.14 -11.28 1.82
N ALA A 41 3.82 -11.15 1.69
CA ALA A 41 2.89 -12.22 2.02
C ALA A 41 3.11 -13.47 1.16
N LEU A 42 3.38 -13.28 -0.14
CA LEU A 42 3.71 -14.36 -1.06
C LEU A 42 5.00 -15.07 -0.65
N ILE A 43 6.09 -14.32 -0.39
CA ILE A 43 7.37 -14.89 0.04
C ILE A 43 7.19 -15.68 1.34
N LEU A 44 6.50 -15.11 2.33
CA LEU A 44 6.23 -15.79 3.59
C LEU A 44 5.42 -17.07 3.40
N ALA A 45 4.42 -17.06 2.52
CA ALA A 45 3.66 -18.26 2.19
C ALA A 45 4.55 -19.34 1.57
N LEU A 46 5.34 -18.98 0.56
CA LEU A 46 6.27 -19.90 -0.11
C LEU A 46 7.24 -20.56 0.88
N VAL A 47 7.86 -19.77 1.75
CA VAL A 47 8.77 -20.27 2.80
C VAL A 47 8.03 -21.17 3.80
N THR A 48 6.83 -20.78 4.25
CA THR A 48 6.04 -21.55 5.23
C THR A 48 5.63 -22.92 4.69
N PHE A 49 5.31 -23.01 3.39
CA PHE A 49 4.94 -24.25 2.73
C PHE A 49 6.13 -25.03 2.15
N GLY A 50 7.38 -24.58 2.37
CA GLY A 50 8.58 -25.25 1.88
C GLY A 50 8.73 -25.21 0.36
N ILE A 51 8.08 -24.25 -0.31
CA ILE A 51 8.18 -24.02 -1.75
C ILE A 51 9.32 -23.00 -1.92
N THR A 52 10.56 -23.46 -1.84
CA THR A 52 11.77 -22.63 -1.97
C THR A 52 12.71 -23.26 -2.97
#